data_AF-A0A3M3AQ78-F1
#
_entry.id   AF-A0A3M3AQ78-F1
#
_cell.length_a   1.000
_cell.length_b   1.000
_cell.length_c   1.000
_cell.angle_alpha   90.00
_cell.angle_beta   90.00
_cell.angle_gamma   90.00
#
_symmetry.space_group_name_H-M   'P 1'
#
loop_
_entity.id
_entity.type
_entity.pdbx_description
1 polymer ?
#
loop_
_entity_poly.entity_id
_entity_poly.type
_entity_poly.pdbx_seq_one_letter_code
_entity_poly.pdbx_strand_id
1 'polypeptide(L)'
;MNSIALDITCLTPLPYHQQVVDYLKTSEPAVWSWASSLGVRQEHAQDVRAQLLRDTYRLSPETHPDAYQACETALRRLHIQAPATLYQAGDGTMNASLHYLAGEVHVVFYGPILERLDAQELLALLGHELAHYRLWSEHDGDYLTAERILNHSLADLHAPASLVQTARL
;
A
#
# COMPACT_ATOMS: atom_id res chain seq x y z
N MET A 1 8.27 29.16 9.09
CA MET A 1 7.68 28.65 7.83
C MET A 1 6.25 28.25 8.15
N ASN A 2 5.25 28.94 7.59
CA ASN A 2 3.84 28.60 7.83
C ASN A 2 3.57 27.22 7.24
N SER A 3 3.33 26.23 8.11
CA SER A 3 2.78 24.94 7.70
C SER A 3 1.34 25.18 7.27
N ILE A 4 1.09 25.24 5.97
CA ILE A 4 -0.27 25.12 5.44
C ILE A 4 -0.73 23.72 5.87
N ALA A 5 -1.63 23.66 6.85
CA ALA A 5 -2.32 22.42 7.17
C ALA A 5 -3.14 22.07 5.93
N LEU A 6 -2.66 21.11 5.14
CA LEU A 6 -3.45 20.54 4.05
C LEU A 6 -4.69 19.94 4.70
N ASP A 7 -5.87 20.32 4.22
CA ASP A 7 -7.11 19.70 4.66
C ASP A 7 -7.19 18.30 4.06
N ILE A 8 -6.73 17.32 4.83
CA ILE A 8 -6.70 15.92 4.43
C ILE A 8 -8.08 15.26 4.41
N THR A 9 -9.13 15.97 4.82
CA THR A 9 -10.50 15.46 4.68
C THR A 9 -10.94 15.38 3.22
N CYS A 10 -10.24 16.09 2.31
CA CYS A 10 -10.45 15.98 0.87
C CYS A 10 -9.81 14.73 0.24
N LEU A 11 -8.98 13.98 1.00
CA LEU A 11 -8.40 12.71 0.56
C LEU A 11 -9.45 11.60 0.68
N THR A 12 -10.44 11.67 -0.19
CA THR A 12 -11.42 10.61 -0.41
C THR A 12 -11.02 9.77 -1.62
N PRO A 13 -11.45 8.50 -1.68
CA PRO A 13 -11.27 7.69 -2.88
C PRO A 13 -11.77 8.43 -4.14
N LEU A 14 -11.16 8.16 -5.29
CA LEU A 14 -11.57 8.76 -6.55
C LEU A 14 -12.91 8.17 -7.02
N PRO A 15 -13.74 8.92 -7.77
CA PRO A 15 -15.01 8.41 -8.28
C PRO A 15 -14.87 7.10 -9.06
N TYR A 16 -13.75 6.91 -9.74
CA TYR A 16 -13.45 5.66 -10.44
C TYR A 16 -13.25 4.48 -9.47
N HIS A 17 -12.55 4.68 -8.34
CA HIS A 17 -12.42 3.63 -7.31
C HIS A 17 -13.79 3.22 -6.74
N GLN A 18 -14.66 4.19 -6.48
CA GLN A 18 -16.03 3.91 -6.05
C GLN A 18 -16.78 3.07 -7.09
N GLN A 19 -16.74 3.47 -8.36
CA GLN A 19 -17.40 2.74 -9.44
C GLN A 19 -16.89 1.31 -9.59
N VAL A 20 -15.58 1.08 -9.44
CA VAL A 20 -14.98 -0.26 -9.50
C VAL A 20 -15.46 -1.11 -8.33
N VAL A 21 -15.45 -0.57 -7.11
CA VAL A 21 -15.98 -1.28 -5.92
C VAL A 21 -17.46 -1.62 -6.11
N ASP A 22 -18.28 -0.66 -6.53
CA ASP A 22 -19.72 -0.85 -6.74
C ASP A 22 -20.00 -1.90 -7.82
N TYR A 23 -19.23 -1.85 -8.92
CA TYR A 23 -19.30 -2.84 -9.99
C TYR A 23 -18.96 -4.23 -9.47
N LEU A 24 -17.84 -4.42 -8.75
CA LEU A 24 -17.44 -5.74 -8.25
C LEU A 24 -18.44 -6.29 -7.24
N LYS A 25 -18.98 -5.45 -6.35
CA LYS A 25 -20.03 -5.86 -5.40
C LYS A 25 -21.33 -6.29 -6.07
N THR A 26 -21.72 -5.61 -7.15
CA THR A 26 -23.02 -5.81 -7.81
C THR A 26 -22.95 -6.91 -8.87
N SER A 27 -21.92 -6.88 -9.71
CA SER A 27 -21.77 -7.76 -10.86
C SER A 27 -21.05 -9.06 -10.52
N GLU A 28 -20.15 -9.05 -9.53
CA GLU A 28 -19.33 -10.21 -9.15
C GLU A 28 -19.47 -10.57 -7.65
N PRO A 29 -20.69 -10.70 -7.09
CA PRO A 29 -20.90 -10.82 -5.64
C PRO A 29 -20.27 -12.07 -5.02
N ALA A 30 -20.18 -13.16 -5.77
CA ALA A 30 -19.53 -14.39 -5.32
C ALA A 30 -18.01 -14.20 -5.18
N VAL A 31 -17.39 -13.53 -6.16
CA VAL A 31 -15.96 -13.21 -6.15
C VAL A 31 -15.66 -12.23 -5.02
N TRP A 32 -16.51 -11.21 -4.84
CA TRP A 32 -16.42 -10.27 -3.73
C TRP A 32 -16.43 -10.98 -2.38
N SER A 33 -17.44 -11.84 -2.14
CA SER A 33 -17.58 -12.58 -0.88
C SER A 33 -16.38 -13.48 -0.58
N TRP A 34 -15.78 -14.08 -1.62
CA TRP A 34 -14.57 -14.89 -1.45
C TRP A 34 -13.37 -14.00 -1.09
N ALA A 35 -13.12 -12.93 -1.85
CA ALA A 35 -11.97 -12.04 -1.65
C ALA A 35 -12.04 -11.29 -0.31
N SER A 36 -13.23 -10.98 0.18
CA SER A 36 -13.47 -10.37 1.49
C SER A 36 -13.54 -11.38 2.65
N SER A 37 -13.29 -12.67 2.40
CA SER A 37 -13.40 -13.70 3.44
C SER A 37 -12.21 -13.66 4.42
N LEU A 38 -12.44 -14.04 5.68
CA LEU A 38 -11.39 -14.09 6.70
C LEU A 38 -10.26 -15.06 6.34
N GLY A 39 -10.59 -16.19 5.70
CA GLY A 39 -9.60 -17.20 5.30
C GLY A 39 -8.59 -16.63 4.31
N VAL A 40 -9.08 -16.00 3.22
CA VAL A 40 -8.23 -15.37 2.21
C VAL A 40 -7.37 -14.25 2.83
N ARG A 41 -7.92 -13.45 3.75
CA ARG A 41 -7.15 -12.43 4.46
C ARG A 41 -6.00 -13.01 5.30
N GLN A 42 -6.25 -14.13 5.98
CA GLN A 42 -5.25 -14.76 6.83
C GLN A 42 -4.14 -15.43 6.03
N GLU A 43 -4.50 -16.15 4.96
CA GLU A 43 -3.54 -16.75 4.03
C GLU A 43 -2.62 -15.69 3.42
N HIS A 44 -3.22 -14.63 2.86
CA HIS A 44 -2.46 -13.51 2.31
C HIS A 44 -1.53 -12.86 3.35
N ALA A 45 -1.99 -12.67 4.59
CA ALA A 45 -1.17 -12.10 5.65
C ALA A 45 0.02 -13.00 6.03
N GLN A 46 -0.14 -14.33 5.96
CA GLN A 46 0.94 -15.28 6.20
C GLN A 46 1.96 -15.24 5.07
N ASP A 47 1.50 -15.21 3.81
CA ASP A 47 2.35 -15.13 2.64
C ASP A 47 3.20 -13.86 2.62
N VAL A 48 2.58 -12.70 2.89
CA VAL A 48 3.26 -11.40 2.98
C VAL A 48 4.34 -11.45 4.06
N ARG A 49 4.02 -11.94 5.27
CA ARG A 49 5.02 -12.05 6.36
C ARG A 49 6.17 -12.97 5.98
N ALA A 50 5.87 -14.11 5.36
CA ALA A 50 6.88 -15.07 4.95
C ALA A 50 7.79 -14.48 3.85
N GLN A 51 7.22 -13.72 2.91
CA GLN A 51 7.98 -13.01 1.87
C GLN A 51 8.91 -11.94 2.48
N LEU A 52 8.38 -11.08 3.36
CA LEU A 52 9.16 -10.03 4.03
C LEU A 52 10.36 -10.62 4.79
N LEU A 53 10.16 -11.74 5.49
CA LEU A 53 11.25 -12.41 6.24
C LEU A 53 12.32 -13.04 5.34
N ARG A 54 11.96 -13.49 4.14
CA ARG A 54 12.90 -14.15 3.22
C ARG A 54 13.69 -13.15 2.39
N ASP A 55 13.02 -12.12 1.88
CA ASP A 55 13.54 -11.34 0.76
C ASP A 55 14.04 -9.94 1.16
N THR A 56 13.92 -9.58 2.44
CA THR A 56 14.26 -8.24 2.94
C THR A 56 15.02 -8.29 4.27
N TYR A 57 15.72 -7.20 4.58
CA TYR A 57 16.17 -6.92 5.94
C TYR A 57 15.41 -5.73 6.53
N ARG A 58 15.12 -5.81 7.84
CA ARG A 58 14.43 -4.75 8.57
C ARG A 58 15.39 -3.61 8.86
N LEU A 59 14.97 -2.38 8.56
CA LEU A 59 15.70 -1.16 8.92
C LEU A 59 15.48 -0.83 10.39
N SER A 60 16.50 -0.27 11.03
CA SER A 60 16.41 0.20 12.42
C SER A 60 16.40 1.73 12.48
N PRO A 61 15.64 2.35 13.41
CA PRO A 61 15.64 3.81 13.58
C PRO A 61 17.02 4.39 13.91
N GLU A 62 17.89 3.62 14.56
CA GLU A 62 19.24 4.04 14.94
C GLU A 62 20.19 4.12 13.75
N THR A 63 19.98 3.25 12.76
CA THR A 63 20.84 3.14 11.57
C THR A 63 20.28 3.89 10.37
N HIS A 64 18.96 4.08 10.31
CA HIS A 64 18.25 4.75 9.21
C HIS A 64 17.29 5.83 9.74
N PRO A 65 17.78 6.82 10.51
CA PRO A 65 16.93 7.81 11.17
C PRO A 65 16.14 8.67 10.17
N ASP A 66 16.74 9.03 9.04
CA ASP A 66 16.10 9.89 8.03
C ASP A 66 14.88 9.21 7.39
N ALA A 67 14.97 7.89 7.13
CA ALA A 67 13.87 7.12 6.58
C ALA A 67 12.70 7.02 7.57
N TYR A 68 13.00 6.76 8.85
CA TYR A 68 11.98 6.73 9.90
C TYR A 68 11.36 8.11 10.15
N GLN A 69 12.15 9.18 10.13
CA GLN A 69 11.65 10.54 10.28
C GLN A 69 10.71 10.94 9.12
N ALA A 70 11.06 10.58 7.88
CA ALA A 70 10.19 10.78 6.72
C ALA A 70 8.89 9.97 6.86
N CYS A 71 8.98 8.70 7.27
CA CYS A 71 7.84 7.83 7.49
C CYS A 71 6.89 8.38 8.57
N GLU A 72 7.42 8.76 9.73
CA GLU A 72 6.64 9.36 10.82
C GLU A 72 5.96 10.66 10.41
N THR A 73 6.65 11.48 9.61
CA THR A 73 6.09 12.72 9.08
C THR A 73 4.92 12.43 8.14
N ALA A 74 5.05 11.44 7.25
CA ALA A 74 3.99 11.02 6.34
C ALA A 74 2.80 10.41 7.09
N LEU A 75 3.02 9.49 8.04
CA LEU A 75 1.99 8.91 8.90
C LEU A 75 1.18 9.99 9.62
N ARG A 76 1.87 10.97 10.22
CA ARG A 76 1.23 12.09 10.93
C ARG A 76 0.39 12.95 9.99
N ARG A 77 0.92 13.28 8.80
CA ARG A 77 0.20 14.08 7.80
C ARG A 77 -1.00 13.34 7.23
N LEU A 78 -0.94 12.02 7.09
CA LEU A 78 -2.05 11.20 6.59
C LEU A 78 -2.99 10.70 7.68
N HIS A 79 -2.75 11.08 8.95
CA HIS A 79 -3.52 10.66 10.13
C HIS A 79 -3.60 9.13 10.31
N ILE A 80 -2.51 8.43 9.99
CA ILE A 80 -2.39 6.97 10.15
C ILE A 80 -1.82 6.68 11.54
N GLN A 81 -2.52 5.85 12.33
CA GLN A 81 -2.12 5.49 13.70
C GLN A 81 -1.42 4.12 13.79
N ALA A 82 -1.39 3.36 12.70
CA ALA A 82 -0.77 2.04 12.65
C ALA A 82 0.77 2.14 12.79
N PRO A 83 1.42 1.21 13.52
CA PRO A 83 2.87 1.12 13.55
C PRO A 83 3.42 0.82 12.16
N ALA A 84 4.52 1.48 11.79
CA ALA A 84 5.23 1.24 10.54
C ALA A 84 6.55 0.50 10.76
N THR A 85 6.81 -0.47 9.89
CA THR A 85 8.11 -1.13 9.78
C THR A 85 8.67 -0.93 8.38
N LEU A 86 9.91 -0.45 8.31
CA LEU A 86 10.61 -0.24 7.05
C LEU A 86 11.58 -1.39 6.78
N TYR A 87 11.67 -1.80 5.53
CA TYR A 87 12.53 -2.86 5.06
C TYR A 87 13.29 -2.41 3.82
N GLN A 88 14.42 -3.06 3.58
CA GLN A 88 15.17 -2.93 2.33
C GLN A 88 15.31 -4.32 1.73
N ALA A 89 14.87 -4.45 0.48
CA ALA A 89 15.11 -5.63 -0.34
C ALA A 89 16.54 -5.61 -0.89
N GLY A 90 16.98 -6.74 -1.44
CA GLY A 90 18.25 -6.85 -2.15
C GLY A 90 18.36 -5.92 -3.37
N ASP A 91 19.46 -6.05 -4.10
CA ASP A 91 19.74 -5.23 -5.28
C ASP A 91 18.64 -5.30 -6.33
N GLY A 92 18.36 -4.18 -6.99
CA GLY A 92 17.31 -4.09 -8.00
C GLY A 92 17.09 -2.67 -8.51
N THR A 93 16.07 -2.51 -9.35
CA THR A 93 15.61 -1.19 -9.80
C THR A 93 15.03 -0.40 -8.64
N MET A 94 15.26 0.92 -8.60
CA MET A 94 14.68 1.82 -7.61
C MET A 94 13.16 1.70 -7.60
N ASN A 95 12.60 1.28 -6.46
CA ASN A 95 11.16 1.21 -6.25
C ASN A 95 10.82 1.21 -4.75
N ALA A 96 9.55 1.39 -4.42
CA ALA A 96 9.02 1.07 -3.10
C ALA A 96 7.69 0.30 -3.23
N SER A 97 7.33 -0.44 -2.20
CA SER A 97 6.00 -1.04 -2.09
C SER A 97 5.50 -0.98 -0.66
N LEU A 98 4.20 -0.73 -0.52
CA LEU A 98 3.45 -0.98 0.69
C LEU A 98 2.93 -2.42 0.72
N HIS A 99 3.16 -3.11 1.83
CA HIS A 99 2.53 -4.39 2.16
C HIS A 99 1.51 -4.17 3.28
N TYR A 100 0.23 -4.39 2.97
CA TYR A 100 -0.85 -4.20 3.93
C TYR A 100 -1.04 -5.42 4.82
N LEU A 101 -0.89 -5.22 6.12
CA LEU A 101 -1.36 -6.14 7.15
C LEU A 101 -2.36 -5.39 8.04
N ALA A 102 -3.40 -6.08 8.49
CA ALA A 102 -4.45 -5.42 9.27
C ALA A 102 -3.86 -4.75 10.52
N GLY A 103 -3.94 -3.42 10.57
CA GLY A 103 -3.39 -2.61 11.66
C GLY A 103 -1.87 -2.42 11.65
N GLU A 104 -1.15 -2.87 10.62
CA GLU A 104 0.32 -2.76 10.54
C GLU A 104 0.73 -2.22 9.15
N VAL A 105 1.66 -1.27 9.14
CA VAL A 105 2.23 -0.70 7.91
C VAL A 105 3.60 -1.34 7.67
N HIS A 106 3.82 -1.91 6.48
CA HIS A 106 5.11 -2.44 6.09
C HIS A 106 5.52 -1.83 4.76
N VAL A 107 6.64 -1.11 4.71
CA VAL A 107 7.16 -0.51 3.47
C VAL A 107 8.49 -1.15 3.12
N VAL A 108 8.63 -1.61 1.88
CA VAL A 108 9.86 -2.19 1.36
C VAL A 108 10.46 -1.23 0.34
N PHE A 109 11.72 -0.88 0.51
CA PHE A 109 12.52 -0.17 -0.49
C PHE A 109 13.29 -1.16 -1.36
N TYR A 110 13.40 -0.88 -2.65
CA TYR A 110 14.14 -1.65 -3.63
C TYR A 110 15.21 -0.79 -4.29
N GLY A 111 16.39 -1.36 -4.49
CA GLY A 111 17.53 -0.63 -5.06
C GLY A 111 17.97 0.56 -4.21
N PRO A 112 18.71 1.52 -4.79
CA PRO A 112 19.39 2.60 -4.05
C PRO A 112 18.48 3.80 -3.69
N ILE A 113 17.24 3.55 -3.24
CA ILE A 113 16.29 4.62 -2.85
C ILE A 113 16.88 5.50 -1.74
N LEU A 114 17.37 4.88 -0.67
CA LEU A 114 17.88 5.59 0.51
C LEU A 114 19.20 6.33 0.25
N GLU A 115 19.92 5.96 -0.81
CA GLU A 115 21.18 6.58 -1.20
C GLU A 115 20.98 7.75 -2.17
N ARG A 116 19.87 7.75 -2.93
CA ARG A 116 19.66 8.67 -4.06
C ARG A 116 18.60 9.73 -3.83
N LEU A 117 17.55 9.39 -3.08
CA LEU A 117 16.49 10.35 -2.81
C LEU A 117 16.88 11.26 -1.67
N ASP A 118 16.64 12.55 -1.84
CA ASP A 118 16.76 13.49 -0.74
C ASP A 118 15.58 13.36 0.26
N ALA A 119 15.63 14.11 1.36
CA ALA A 119 14.62 14.04 2.40
C ALA A 119 13.20 14.42 1.92
N GLN A 120 13.07 15.33 0.95
CA GLN A 120 11.76 15.72 0.42
C GLN A 120 11.23 14.69 -0.57
N GLU A 121 12.10 14.14 -1.41
CA GLU A 121 11.76 13.08 -2.36
C GLU A 121 11.37 11.78 -1.64
N LEU A 122 12.13 11.38 -0.61
CA LEU A 122 11.80 10.22 0.21
C LEU A 122 10.49 10.42 0.97
N LEU A 123 10.24 11.62 1.50
CA LEU A 123 8.97 11.95 2.13
C LEU A 123 7.80 11.90 1.14
N ALA A 124 7.99 12.37 -0.09
CA ALA A 124 6.97 12.30 -1.13
C ALA A 124 6.66 10.85 -1.53
N LEU A 125 7.70 10.02 -1.71
CA LEU A 125 7.58 8.59 -1.99
C LEU A 125 6.82 7.88 -0.86
N LEU A 126 7.24 8.06 0.39
CA LEU A 126 6.55 7.48 1.54
C LEU A 126 5.12 8.01 1.69
N GLY A 127 4.89 9.29 1.39
CA GLY A 127 3.55 9.87 1.34
C GLY A 127 2.66 9.19 0.31
N HIS A 128 3.20 8.85 -0.87
CA HIS A 128 2.50 8.08 -1.90
C HIS A 128 2.17 6.67 -1.41
N GLU A 129 3.16 5.91 -0.95
CA GLU A 129 2.96 4.54 -0.47
C GLU A 129 1.95 4.48 0.70
N LEU A 130 2.05 5.41 1.65
CA LEU A 130 1.14 5.44 2.81
C LEU A 130 -0.26 5.95 2.45
N ALA A 131 -0.45 6.66 1.33
CA ALA A 131 -1.78 7.00 0.85
C ALA A 131 -2.57 5.74 0.42
N HIS A 132 -1.88 4.72 -0.12
CA HIS A 132 -2.49 3.41 -0.38
C HIS A 132 -2.98 2.75 0.90
N TYR A 133 -2.20 2.80 1.98
CA TYR A 133 -2.63 2.26 3.29
C TYR A 133 -3.93 2.90 3.76
N ARG A 134 -4.03 4.23 3.63
CA ARG A 134 -5.23 4.99 3.98
C ARG A 134 -6.41 4.52 3.12
N LEU A 135 -6.25 4.51 1.79
CA LEU A 135 -7.29 4.06 0.86
C LEU A 135 -7.78 2.64 1.19
N TRP A 136 -6.87 1.70 1.42
CA TRP A 136 -7.19 0.31 1.75
C TRP A 136 -7.80 0.11 3.14
N SER A 137 -7.67 1.10 4.03
CA SER A 137 -8.30 1.09 5.36
C SER A 137 -9.68 1.73 5.38
N GLU A 138 -10.08 2.44 4.31
CA GLU A 138 -11.41 3.02 4.18
C GLU A 138 -12.49 1.95 3.93
N HIS A 139 -13.73 2.29 4.29
CA HIS A 139 -14.93 1.48 4.02
C HIS A 139 -14.76 -0.02 4.32
N ASP A 140 -14.24 -0.35 5.51
CA ASP A 140 -14.02 -1.73 5.97
C ASP A 140 -13.15 -2.59 5.02
N GLY A 141 -12.23 -1.95 4.29
CA GLY A 141 -11.31 -2.62 3.38
C GLY A 141 -11.91 -2.97 2.01
N ASP A 142 -12.97 -2.27 1.60
CA ASP A 142 -13.56 -2.42 0.27
C ASP A 142 -12.53 -2.26 -0.85
N TYR A 143 -11.69 -1.23 -0.79
CA TYR A 143 -10.69 -0.96 -1.84
C TYR A 143 -9.58 -2.02 -1.86
N LEU A 144 -9.17 -2.51 -0.70
CA LEU A 144 -8.23 -3.64 -0.61
C LEU A 144 -8.84 -4.92 -1.20
N THR A 145 -10.14 -5.13 -0.98
CA THR A 145 -10.86 -6.27 -1.55
C THR A 145 -10.93 -6.15 -3.07
N ALA A 146 -11.25 -4.98 -3.60
CA ALA A 146 -11.24 -4.71 -5.04
C ALA A 146 -9.85 -4.96 -5.65
N GLU A 147 -8.79 -4.43 -5.02
CA GLU A 147 -7.41 -4.66 -5.46
C GLU A 147 -7.05 -6.14 -5.50
N ARG A 148 -7.42 -6.93 -4.50
CA ARG A 148 -7.18 -8.39 -4.51
C ARG A 148 -7.86 -9.08 -5.68
N ILE A 149 -9.11 -8.72 -5.99
CA ILE A 149 -9.84 -9.28 -7.12
C ILE A 149 -9.13 -8.93 -8.44
N LEU A 150 -8.72 -7.67 -8.60
CA LEU A 150 -8.01 -7.21 -9.78
C LEU A 150 -6.67 -7.94 -9.93
N ASN A 151 -5.86 -7.99 -8.87
CA ASN A 151 -4.56 -8.67 -8.87
C ASN A 151 -4.68 -10.17 -9.14
N HIS A 152 -5.71 -10.83 -8.59
CA HIS A 152 -5.98 -12.23 -8.92
C HIS A 152 -6.34 -12.41 -10.41
N SER A 153 -7.11 -11.47 -10.96
CA SER A 153 -7.47 -11.47 -12.39
C SER A 153 -6.26 -11.24 -13.29
N LEU A 154 -5.26 -10.46 -12.84
CA LEU A 154 -4.01 -10.24 -13.57
C LEU A 154 -3.08 -11.46 -13.62
N ALA A 155 -3.31 -12.47 -12.77
CA ALA A 155 -2.61 -13.74 -12.88
C ALA A 155 -3.04 -14.54 -14.12
N ASP A 156 -4.17 -14.19 -14.75
CA ASP A 156 -4.59 -14.74 -16.03
C ASP A 156 -3.81 -14.07 -17.18
N LEU A 157 -3.13 -14.89 -17.99
CA LEU A 157 -2.37 -14.46 -19.17
C LEU A 157 -3.23 -13.74 -20.22
N HIS A 158 -4.55 -13.89 -20.16
CA HIS A 158 -5.51 -13.28 -21.06
C HIS A 158 -6.30 -12.12 -20.43
N ALA A 159 -5.84 -11.60 -19.28
CA ALA A 159 -6.46 -10.44 -18.64
C ALA A 159 -6.63 -9.27 -19.63
N PRO A 160 -7.86 -8.76 -19.83
CA PRO A 160 -8.09 -7.61 -20.69
C PRO A 160 -7.24 -6.40 -20.27
N ALA A 161 -6.76 -5.64 -21.26
CA ALA A 161 -5.93 -4.46 -21.01
C ALA A 161 -6.62 -3.42 -20.10
N SER A 162 -7.95 -3.36 -20.11
CA SER A 162 -8.72 -2.51 -19.19
C SER A 162 -8.49 -2.89 -17.73
N LEU A 163 -8.49 -4.18 -17.37
CA LEU A 163 -8.23 -4.62 -16.00
C LEU A 163 -6.79 -4.31 -15.57
N VAL A 164 -5.82 -4.46 -16.49
CA VAL A 164 -4.43 -4.08 -16.25
C VAL A 164 -4.30 -2.60 -15.91
N GLN A 165 -5.05 -1.72 -16.56
CA GLN A 165 -5.02 -0.29 -16.24
C GLN A 165 -5.80 0.04 -14.96
N THR A 166 -6.93 -0.64 -14.73
CA THR A 166 -7.71 -0.45 -13.50
C THR A 166 -6.93 -0.84 -12.25
N ALA A 167 -6.12 -1.89 -12.31
CA ALA A 167 -5.29 -2.36 -11.18
C ALA A 167 -4.10 -1.45 -10.82
N ARG A 168 -3.83 -0.41 -11.61
CA ARG A 168 -2.74 0.55 -11.36
C ARG A 168 -3.18 1.79 -10.57
N LEU A 169 -4.47 1.89 -10.28
CA LEU A 169 -5.11 3.04 -9.63
C LEU A 169 -5.34 2.73 -8.15
#